data_AF-A0A942FSW9-F1
#
_entry.id   AF-A0A942FSW9-F1
#
_cell.length_a   1.000
_cell.length_b   1.000
_cell.length_c   1.000
_cell.angle_alpha   90.00
_cell.angle_beta   90.00
_cell.angle_gamma   90.00
#
_symmetry.space_group_name_H-M   'P 1'
#
loop_
_entity.id
_entity.type
_entity.pdbx_description
1 polymer ?
#
loop_
_entity_poly.entity_id
_entity_poly.type
_entity_poly.pdbx_seq_one_letter_code
_entity_poly.pdbx_strand_id
1 'polypeptide(L)' 'MRARREGLKPDPLADYPTVIDGARGVHFIETTVKSAGSSQRWTDARWRP' A
#
# COMPACT_ATOMS: atom_id res chain seq x y z
N MET A 1 14.07 -4.68 7.63
CA MET A 1 13.73 -6.13 7.56
C MET A 1 14.58 -7.03 8.46
N ARG A 2 15.89 -6.79 8.59
CA ARG A 2 16.81 -7.60 9.43
C ARG A 2 16.37 -7.69 10.90
N ALA A 3 16.07 -6.55 11.54
CA ALA A 3 15.59 -6.51 12.92
C ALA A 3 14.37 -7.41 13.17
N ARG A 4 13.33 -7.32 12.32
CA ARG A 4 12.14 -8.18 12.42
C ARG A 4 12.48 -9.67 12.28
N ARG A 5 13.39 -10.04 11.37
CA ARG A 5 13.83 -11.43 11.17
C ARG A 5 14.59 -11.98 12.39
N GLU A 6 15.24 -11.10 13.13
CA GLU A 6 15.99 -11.39 14.36
C GLU A 6 15.10 -11.25 15.63
N GLY A 7 13.80 -11.02 15.48
CA GLY A 7 12.86 -10.81 16.60
C GLY A 7 13.02 -9.46 17.32
N LEU A 8 13.86 -8.58 16.80
CA LEU A 8 14.12 -7.26 17.36
C LEU A 8 13.07 -6.24 16.89
N LYS A 9 12.71 -5.33 17.79
CA LYS A 9 11.87 -4.17 17.42
C LYS A 9 12.64 -3.30 16.42
N PRO A 10 12.02 -2.89 15.30
CA PRO A 10 12.64 -1.97 14.37
C PRO A 10 12.95 -0.63 15.05
N ASP A 11 14.06 -0.01 14.65
CA ASP A 11 14.36 1.38 15.02
C ASP A 11 13.19 2.29 14.59
N PRO A 12 12.64 3.13 15.49
CA PRO A 12 11.60 4.10 15.15
C PRO A 12 11.99 5.10 14.05
N LEU A 13 13.29 5.33 13.84
CA LEU A 13 13.83 6.22 12.80
C LEU A 13 14.10 5.50 11.47
N ALA A 14 13.93 4.18 11.41
CA ALA A 14 14.15 3.45 10.18
C ALA A 14 13.03 3.75 9.17
N ASP A 15 13.39 4.40 8.07
CA ASP A 15 12.50 4.67 6.96
C ASP A 15 12.45 3.47 6.01
N TYR A 16 11.34 2.73 6.05
CA TYR A 16 11.07 1.64 5.13
C TYR A 16 9.55 1.44 4.99
N PRO A 17 9.08 0.99 3.82
CA PRO A 17 7.66 0.73 3.62
C PRO A 17 7.17 -0.41 4.51
N THR A 18 6.02 -0.21 5.13
CA THR A 18 5.32 -1.23 5.90
C THR A 18 4.46 -2.13 4.99
N VAL A 19 3.92 -3.21 5.56
CA VAL A 19 2.92 -4.05 4.86
C VAL A 19 1.69 -3.23 4.49
N ILE A 20 1.30 -2.26 5.31
CA ILE A 20 0.15 -1.38 5.08
C ILE A 20 0.42 -0.45 3.89
N ASP A 21 1.64 0.07 3.76
CA ASP A 21 2.04 0.85 2.58
C ASP A 21 1.97 0.01 1.31
N GLY A 22 2.39 -1.26 1.39
CA GLY A 22 2.26 -2.23 0.31
C GLY A 22 0.80 -2.48 -0.07
N ALA A 23 -0.07 -2.72 0.91
CA ALA A 23 -1.50 -2.93 0.69
C ALA A 23 -2.17 -1.70 0.04
N ARG A 24 -1.79 -0.48 0.46
CA ARG A 24 -2.24 0.76 -0.16
C ARG A 24 -1.78 0.86 -1.62
N GLY A 25 -0.56 0.44 -1.94
CA GLY A 25 -0.05 0.40 -3.31
C GLY A 25 -0.81 -0.57 -4.22
N VAL A 26 -1.12 -1.77 -3.71
CA VAL A 26 -1.94 -2.76 -4.45
C VAL A 26 -3.34 -2.22 -4.71
N HIS A 27 -3.99 -1.63 -3.70
CA HIS A 27 -5.31 -1.01 -3.84
C HIS A 27 -5.32 0.08 -4.93
N PHE A 28 -4.28 0.90 -5.00
CA PHE A 28 -4.15 1.92 -6.04
C PHE A 28 -4.07 1.31 -7.44
N ILE A 29 -3.24 0.27 -7.63
CA ILE A 29 -3.10 -0.41 -8.92
C ILE A 29 -4.43 -1.04 -9.35
N GLU A 30 -5.08 -1.77 -8.45
CA GLU A 30 -6.38 -2.39 -8.74
C GLU A 30 -7.43 -1.35 -9.12
N THR A 31 -7.48 -0.22 -8.41
CA THR A 31 -8.44 0.85 -8.70
C THR A 31 -8.15 1.50 -10.06
N THR A 32 -6.88 1.64 -10.42
CA THR A 32 -6.47 2.19 -11.72
C THR A 32 -6.93 1.28 -12.86
N VAL A 33 -6.75 -0.04 -12.73
CA VAL A 33 -7.22 -1.02 -13.71
C VAL A 33 -8.75 -0.99 -13.83
N LYS A 34 -9.48 -0.92 -12.69
CA LYS A 34 -10.94 -0.75 -12.67
C LYS A 34 -11.37 0.52 -13.40
N SER A 35 -10.66 1.64 -13.17
CA SER A 35 -10.95 2.91 -13.83
C SER A 35 -10.71 2.84 -15.34
N ALA A 36 -9.65 2.16 -15.79
CA ALA A 36 -9.33 2.02 -17.21
C ALA A 36 -10.41 1.23 -17.99
N GLY A 37 -11.08 0.27 -17.34
CA GLY A 37 -12.21 -0.47 -17.90
C GLY A 37 -13.57 0.24 -17.76
N SER A 38 -13.62 1.41 -17.12
CA SER A 38 -14.85 2.15 -16.85
C SER A 38 -15.14 3.18 -17.93
N SER A 39 -16.42 3.43 -18.20
CA SER A 39 -16.86 4.58 -19.00
C SER A 39 -16.94 5.89 -18.20
N GLN A 40 -16.79 5.80 -16.87
CA GLN A 40 -16.79 6.97 -15.99
C GLN A 40 -15.42 7.63 -15.96
N ARG A 41 -15.41 8.98 -15.94
CA ARG A 41 -14.17 9.77 -15.91
C ARG A 41 -13.39 9.64 -14.59
N TRP A 42 -14.07 9.36 -13.48
CA TRP A 42 -13.46 9.28 -12.15
C TRP A 42 -13.93 8.02 -11.41
N THR A 43 -13.00 7.38 -10.70
CA THR A 43 -13.25 6.21 -9.86
C THR A 43 -12.86 6.56 -8.42
N ASP A 44 -13.72 6.24 -7.45
CA ASP A 44 -13.39 6.43 -6.04
C ASP A 44 -12.22 5.52 -5.63
N ALA A 45 -11.11 6.14 -5.23
CA ALA A 45 -9.87 5.46 -4.87
C ALA A 45 -9.56 5.50 -3.36
N ARG A 46 -10.53 5.90 -2.52
CA ARG A 46 -10.31 5.96 -1.06
C ARG A 46 -9.85 4.62 -0.51
N TRP A 47 -8.66 4.61 0.10
CA TRP A 47 -8.11 3.46 0.77
C TRP A 47 -8.61 3.39 2.22
N ARG A 48 -8.93 2.17 2.69
CA ARG A 48 -9.31 1.88 4.08
C ARG A 48 -8.46 0.71 4.57
N PRO A 49 -7.64 0.89 5.63
CA PRO A 49 -6.82 -0.18 6.21
C PRO A 49 -7.63 -1.28 6.88
#